data_AF-A0A4R6RNF6-F1
#
_entry.id   AF-A0A4R6RNF6-F1
#
_cell.length_a   1.000
_cell.length_b   1.000
_cell.length_c   1.000
_cell.angle_alpha   90.00
_cell.angle_beta   90.00
_cell.angle_gamma   90.00
#
_symmetry.space_group_name_H-M   'P 1'
#
loop_
_entity.id
_entity.type
_entity.pdbx_description
1 polymer ?
#
loop_
_entity_poly.entity_id
_entity_poly.type
_entity_poly.pdbx_seq_one_letter_code
_entity_poly.pdbx_strand_id
1 'polypeptide(L)'
;MKLFAMWVVAGMALAASTLTAAAGCEAEFQGTWQTGETGDFTAEAFTRGPTCDRAVAVIVLRDPTGDIVHQEALPAGYVATLAGRAGADEMKSALAEWADPAKSAYQRAHELPKWPKGADATEGDFPFMAEEGIDRDAYEAIRKADGPVFCYVQGMESMSCLGIVDGVLRPLGVQMFPG
;
A
#
# COMPACT_ATOMS: atom_id res chain seq x y z
N MET A 1 -67.52 -27.93 26.42
CA MET A 1 -66.61 -26.82 26.74
C MET A 1 -65.19 -27.21 26.35
N LYS A 2 -64.63 -26.65 25.28
CA LYS A 2 -63.17 -26.53 25.07
C LYS A 2 -62.96 -25.40 24.07
N LEU A 3 -62.48 -24.27 24.60
CA LEU A 3 -62.18 -23.04 23.87
C LEU A 3 -60.97 -23.27 22.95
N PHE A 4 -61.07 -22.85 21.69
CA PHE A 4 -59.93 -22.66 20.80
C PHE A 4 -59.46 -21.20 20.92
N ALA A 5 -58.25 -21.01 21.45
CA ALA A 5 -57.59 -19.71 21.52
C ALA A 5 -56.85 -19.42 20.21
N MET A 6 -57.31 -18.38 19.51
CA MET A 6 -56.69 -17.83 18.31
C MET A 6 -55.49 -16.97 18.73
N TRP A 7 -54.28 -17.31 18.28
CA TRP A 7 -53.09 -16.47 18.44
C TRP A 7 -52.90 -15.62 17.20
N VAL A 8 -53.02 -14.31 17.35
CA VAL A 8 -52.63 -13.32 16.33
C VAL A 8 -51.14 -13.03 16.53
N VAL A 9 -50.30 -13.45 15.59
CA VAL A 9 -48.88 -13.07 15.56
C VAL A 9 -48.78 -11.76 14.78
N ALA A 10 -48.55 -10.66 15.48
CA ALA A 10 -48.22 -9.38 14.87
C ALA A 10 -46.79 -9.45 14.32
N GLY A 11 -46.65 -9.52 12.99
CA GLY A 11 -45.36 -9.48 12.31
C GLY A 11 -44.73 -8.09 12.45
N MET A 12 -43.68 -7.99 13.26
CA MET A 12 -42.87 -6.79 13.40
C MET A 12 -41.98 -6.67 12.15
N ALA A 13 -42.36 -5.82 11.20
CA ALA A 13 -41.55 -5.54 10.02
C ALA A 13 -40.26 -4.83 10.45
N LEU A 14 -39.14 -5.55 10.41
CA LEU A 14 -37.81 -4.96 10.48
C LEU A 14 -37.64 -4.04 9.27
N ALA A 15 -37.74 -2.73 9.50
CA ALA A 15 -37.33 -1.74 8.52
C ALA A 15 -35.81 -1.84 8.37
N ALA A 16 -35.37 -2.58 7.35
CA ALA A 16 -33.98 -2.57 6.92
C ALA A 16 -33.67 -1.15 6.45
N SER A 17 -32.93 -0.39 7.26
CA SER A 17 -32.32 0.85 6.81
C SER A 17 -31.34 0.50 5.71
N THR A 18 -31.75 0.64 4.45
CA THR A 18 -30.81 0.70 3.35
C THR A 18 -29.98 1.96 3.57
N LEU A 19 -28.76 1.80 4.10
CA LEU A 19 -27.76 2.83 3.87
C LEU A 19 -27.67 2.96 2.35
N THR A 20 -28.18 4.07 1.82
CA THR A 20 -27.79 4.51 0.49
C THR A 20 -26.28 4.60 0.56
N ALA A 21 -25.58 3.65 -0.06
CA ALA A 21 -24.17 3.78 -0.31
C ALA A 21 -24.03 5.14 -1.01
N ALA A 22 -23.38 6.09 -0.35
CA ALA A 22 -22.84 7.24 -1.07
C ALA A 22 -22.08 6.67 -2.27
N ALA A 23 -22.03 7.41 -3.39
CA ALA A 23 -21.09 7.07 -4.47
C ALA A 23 -19.68 7.15 -3.88
N GLY A 24 -19.25 6.03 -3.27
CA GLY A 24 -18.20 6.01 -2.30
C GLY A 24 -16.85 5.82 -2.98
N CYS A 25 -15.81 5.89 -2.17
CA CYS A 25 -14.46 5.71 -2.67
C CYS A 25 -13.99 4.27 -2.54
N GLU A 26 -14.87 3.32 -2.27
CA GLU A 26 -14.49 1.93 -2.07
C GLU A 26 -13.92 1.34 -3.36
N ALA A 27 -12.62 1.09 -3.34
CA ALA A 27 -11.91 0.42 -4.39
C ALA A 27 -10.91 -0.55 -3.78
N GLU A 28 -10.45 -1.48 -4.61
CA GLU A 28 -9.45 -2.47 -4.23
C GLU A 28 -8.58 -2.83 -5.44
N PHE A 29 -7.33 -3.15 -5.13
CA PHE A 29 -6.32 -3.66 -6.01
C PHE A 29 -5.64 -4.85 -5.33
N GLN A 30 -5.29 -5.85 -6.12
CA GLN A 30 -4.43 -6.95 -5.72
C GLN A 30 -3.49 -7.28 -6.87
N GLY A 31 -2.20 -7.38 -6.55
CA GLY A 31 -1.13 -7.73 -7.47
C GLY A 31 -0.17 -8.73 -6.86
N THR A 32 0.67 -9.33 -7.69
CA THR A 32 1.70 -10.28 -7.27
C THR A 32 3.07 -9.65 -7.43
N TRP A 33 3.87 -9.70 -6.36
CA TRP A 33 5.26 -9.28 -6.38
C TRP A 33 6.17 -10.51 -6.45
N GLN A 34 6.82 -10.67 -7.59
CA GLN A 34 7.75 -11.76 -7.84
C GLN A 34 9.06 -11.48 -7.11
N THR A 35 9.34 -12.23 -6.03
CA THR A 35 10.56 -11.99 -5.22
C THR A 35 11.67 -13.03 -5.42
N GLY A 36 11.47 -13.98 -6.33
CA GLY A 36 12.45 -15.01 -6.64
C GLY A 36 12.41 -16.15 -5.62
N GLU A 37 13.57 -16.49 -5.03
CA GLU A 37 13.72 -17.67 -4.18
C GLU A 37 12.90 -17.63 -2.88
N THR A 38 12.50 -16.44 -2.43
CA THR A 38 11.61 -16.25 -1.28
C THR A 38 10.14 -16.53 -1.59
N GLY A 39 9.78 -16.79 -2.85
CA GLY A 39 8.39 -17.01 -3.28
C GLY A 39 7.65 -15.73 -3.64
N ASP A 40 6.40 -15.85 -4.03
CA ASP A 40 5.61 -14.70 -4.48
C ASP A 40 4.89 -14.03 -3.31
N PHE A 41 5.08 -12.72 -3.20
CA PHE A 41 4.37 -11.89 -2.25
C PHE A 41 3.09 -11.38 -2.90
N THR A 42 2.07 -11.09 -2.09
CA THR A 42 0.84 -10.43 -2.56
C THR A 42 0.84 -8.99 -2.10
N ALA A 43 0.66 -8.05 -3.04
CA ALA A 43 0.44 -6.64 -2.76
C ALA A 43 -1.06 -6.35 -2.87
N GLU A 44 -1.66 -5.91 -1.77
CA GLU A 44 -3.07 -5.51 -1.70
C GLU A 44 -3.13 -4.03 -1.39
N ALA A 45 -4.07 -3.32 -2.01
CA ALA A 45 -4.41 -1.97 -1.59
C ALA A 45 -5.90 -1.72 -1.70
N PHE A 46 -6.46 -0.97 -0.77
CA PHE A 46 -7.88 -0.67 -0.77
C PHE A 46 -8.18 0.67 -0.11
N THR A 47 -9.29 1.27 -0.50
CA THR A 47 -9.82 2.48 0.11
C THR A 47 -11.16 2.22 0.77
N ARG A 48 -11.40 2.85 1.93
CA ARG A 48 -12.70 2.82 2.62
C ARG A 48 -13.03 4.21 3.14
N GLY A 49 -14.25 4.67 2.90
CA GLY A 49 -14.73 5.93 3.45
C GLY A 49 -15.90 6.50 2.66
N PRO A 50 -16.65 7.44 3.27
CA PRO A 50 -17.90 7.95 2.72
C PRO A 50 -17.73 8.76 1.43
N THR A 51 -16.53 9.30 1.20
CA THR A 51 -16.13 10.09 0.03
C THR A 51 -14.61 9.93 -0.15
N CYS A 52 -14.06 10.20 -1.35
CA CYS A 52 -12.63 10.00 -1.61
C CYS A 52 -11.70 10.93 -0.83
N ASP A 53 -12.13 12.15 -0.53
CA ASP A 53 -11.43 13.11 0.34
C ASP A 53 -11.44 12.68 1.82
N ARG A 54 -12.36 11.81 2.22
CA ARG A 54 -12.48 11.27 3.59
C ARG A 54 -12.21 9.77 3.66
N ALA A 55 -11.61 9.20 2.62
CA ALA A 55 -11.24 7.79 2.59
C ALA A 55 -9.90 7.56 3.29
N VAL A 56 -9.79 6.41 3.94
CA VAL A 56 -8.51 5.83 4.35
C VAL A 56 -8.08 4.88 3.25
N ALA A 57 -6.86 5.04 2.76
CA ALA A 57 -6.17 4.08 1.90
C ALA A 57 -5.30 3.18 2.76
N VAL A 58 -5.34 1.88 2.47
CA VAL A 58 -4.53 0.87 3.13
C VAL A 58 -3.73 0.13 2.07
N ILE A 59 -2.46 -0.11 2.34
CA ILE A 59 -1.60 -1.02 1.57
C ILE A 59 -1.13 -2.14 2.48
N VAL A 60 -1.13 -3.37 1.97
CA VAL A 60 -0.73 -4.58 2.70
C VAL A 60 0.17 -5.41 1.79
N LEU A 61 1.31 -5.85 2.32
CA LEU A 61 2.10 -6.91 1.70
C LEU A 61 1.96 -8.18 2.53
N ARG A 62 1.66 -9.28 1.84
CA ARG A 62 1.65 -10.63 2.41
C ARG A 62 2.78 -11.44 1.85
N ASP A 63 3.39 -12.24 2.72
CA ASP A 63 4.37 -13.23 2.30
C ASP A 63 3.69 -14.45 1.62
N PRO A 64 4.44 -15.42 1.08
CA PRO A 64 3.87 -16.59 0.41
C PRO A 64 3.04 -17.51 1.31
N THR A 65 3.14 -17.37 2.64
CA THR A 65 2.30 -18.12 3.60
C THR A 65 0.94 -17.44 3.81
N GLY A 66 0.80 -16.18 3.39
CA GLY A 66 -0.39 -15.34 3.54
C GLY A 66 -0.34 -14.40 4.75
N ASP A 67 0.74 -14.45 5.54
CA ASP A 67 0.93 -13.59 6.70
C ASP A 67 1.19 -12.15 6.28
N ILE A 68 0.64 -11.19 7.02
CA ILE A 68 0.90 -9.77 6.80
C ILE A 68 2.29 -9.45 7.32
N VAL A 69 3.17 -9.03 6.42
CA VAL A 69 4.57 -8.67 6.73
C VAL A 69 4.84 -7.17 6.59
N HIS A 70 3.95 -6.45 5.92
CA HIS A 70 3.95 -4.99 5.88
C HIS A 70 2.52 -4.47 5.75
N GLN A 71 2.22 -3.36 6.41
CA GLN A 71 0.95 -2.66 6.25
C GLN A 71 1.10 -1.18 6.59
N GLU A 72 0.38 -0.34 5.84
CA GLU A 72 0.22 1.08 6.17
C GLU A 72 -1.21 1.54 5.92
N ALA A 73 -1.65 2.52 6.72
CA ALA A 73 -2.95 3.16 6.58
C ALA A 73 -2.75 4.68 6.57
N LEU A 74 -3.20 5.33 5.49
CA LEU A 74 -2.99 6.75 5.24
C LEU A 74 -4.32 7.39 4.80
N PRO A 75 -4.58 8.67 5.12
CA PRO A 75 -5.65 9.41 4.47
C PRO A 75 -5.40 9.40 2.95
N ALA A 76 -6.39 9.00 2.14
CA ALA A 76 -6.22 8.92 0.69
C ALA A 76 -5.86 10.29 0.08
N GLY A 77 -6.38 11.38 0.65
CA GLY A 77 -6.02 12.74 0.26
C GLY A 77 -4.58 13.16 0.55
N TYR A 78 -3.81 12.38 1.32
CA TYR A 78 -2.40 12.64 1.66
C TYR A 78 -1.43 11.73 0.91
N VAL A 79 -1.93 10.85 0.03
CA VAL A 79 -1.10 10.04 -0.87
C VAL A 79 -1.19 10.67 -2.25
N ALA A 80 -0.08 11.20 -2.78
CA ALA A 80 -0.10 11.96 -4.04
C ALA A 80 -0.79 11.21 -5.19
N THR A 81 -0.57 9.89 -5.29
CA THR A 81 -1.16 9.03 -6.32
C THR A 81 -2.69 8.89 -6.20
N LEU A 82 -3.24 9.06 -4.99
CA LEU A 82 -4.67 8.88 -4.68
C LEU A 82 -5.43 10.19 -4.48
N ALA A 83 -4.72 11.30 -4.24
CA ALA A 83 -5.32 12.59 -3.96
C ALA A 83 -6.18 13.10 -5.14
N GLY A 84 -7.35 13.66 -4.81
CA GLY A 84 -8.24 14.32 -5.77
C GLY A 84 -9.07 13.40 -6.67
N ARG A 85 -9.05 12.07 -6.45
CA ARG A 85 -9.92 11.12 -7.19
C ARG A 85 -11.38 11.35 -6.81
N ALA A 86 -12.27 11.32 -7.81
CA ALA A 86 -13.67 11.71 -7.63
C ALA A 86 -14.61 10.54 -7.28
N GLY A 87 -14.18 9.29 -7.46
CA GLY A 87 -15.00 8.12 -7.17
C GLY A 87 -14.25 6.79 -7.31
N ALA A 88 -14.96 5.68 -7.05
CA ALA A 88 -14.41 4.33 -6.99
C ALA A 88 -13.62 3.89 -8.24
N ASP A 89 -14.09 4.20 -9.46
CA ASP A 89 -13.41 3.76 -10.70
C ASP A 89 -12.05 4.44 -10.89
N GLU A 90 -11.98 5.75 -10.64
CA GLU A 90 -10.72 6.50 -10.65
C GLU A 90 -9.81 6.03 -9.52
N MET A 91 -10.38 5.77 -8.34
CA MET A 91 -9.62 5.28 -7.19
C MET A 91 -9.05 3.88 -7.45
N LYS A 92 -9.78 2.99 -8.11
CA LYS A 92 -9.28 1.66 -8.48
C LYS A 92 -8.06 1.74 -9.39
N SER A 93 -8.10 2.61 -10.39
CA SER A 93 -6.97 2.84 -11.29
C SER A 93 -5.77 3.44 -10.53
N ALA A 94 -6.04 4.35 -9.60
CA ALA A 94 -5.03 4.97 -8.74
C ALA A 94 -4.40 3.99 -7.75
N LEU A 95 -5.18 3.07 -7.17
CA LEU A 95 -4.69 2.01 -6.30
C LEU A 95 -3.76 1.06 -7.05
N ALA A 96 -4.10 0.71 -8.30
CA ALA A 96 -3.19 -0.07 -9.14
C ALA A 96 -1.89 0.70 -9.42
N GLU A 97 -1.96 2.00 -9.74
CA GLU A 97 -0.75 2.83 -9.88
C GLU A 97 0.11 2.88 -8.61
N TRP A 98 -0.55 2.92 -7.44
CA TRP A 98 0.11 3.09 -6.16
C TRP A 98 0.75 1.81 -5.62
N ALA A 99 0.11 0.66 -5.82
CA ALA A 99 0.45 -0.58 -5.14
C ALA A 99 0.85 -1.74 -6.06
N ASP A 100 0.80 -1.57 -7.38
CA ASP A 100 1.29 -2.59 -8.32
C ASP A 100 2.83 -2.60 -8.33
N PRO A 101 3.48 -3.72 -7.95
CA PRO A 101 4.93 -3.84 -7.99
C PRO A 101 5.52 -3.57 -9.38
N ALA A 102 4.78 -3.88 -10.45
CA ALA A 102 5.21 -3.64 -11.82
C ALA A 102 5.22 -2.15 -12.21
N LYS A 103 4.62 -1.28 -11.39
CA LYS A 103 4.57 0.17 -11.58
C LYS A 103 5.45 0.94 -10.60
N SER A 104 6.15 0.23 -9.72
CA SER A 104 7.06 0.86 -8.78
C SER A 104 8.18 1.60 -9.52
N ALA A 105 8.58 2.77 -9.01
CA ALA A 105 9.71 3.52 -9.54
C ALA A 105 11.01 2.71 -9.44
N TYR A 106 11.15 2.05 -8.29
CA TYR A 106 12.11 1.02 -7.87
C TYR A 106 11.66 -0.42 -8.10
N GLN A 107 12.09 -1.17 -9.11
CA GLN A 107 11.75 -2.61 -9.21
C GLN A 107 12.87 -3.51 -8.71
N ARG A 108 14.12 -3.04 -8.81
CA ARG A 108 15.33 -3.80 -8.46
C ARG A 108 16.30 -2.95 -7.65
N ALA A 109 17.03 -3.55 -6.72
CA ALA A 109 17.92 -2.82 -5.82
C ALA A 109 19.06 -2.12 -6.56
N HIS A 110 19.50 -2.64 -7.71
CA HIS A 110 20.49 -1.94 -8.53
C HIS A 110 19.95 -0.66 -9.18
N GLU A 111 18.65 -0.38 -9.14
CA GLU A 111 18.05 0.83 -9.73
C GLU A 111 17.98 2.01 -8.74
N LEU A 112 18.10 1.74 -7.43
CA LEU A 112 18.13 2.78 -6.39
C LEU A 112 19.27 3.79 -6.66
N PRO A 113 19.29 5.00 -6.06
CA PRO A 113 20.37 5.97 -6.27
C PRO A 113 21.71 5.54 -5.65
N LYS A 114 22.86 5.91 -6.23
CA LYS A 114 24.19 5.46 -5.70
C LYS A 114 24.54 6.27 -4.47
N TRP A 115 25.29 5.69 -3.53
CA TRP A 115 25.88 6.41 -2.41
C TRP A 115 27.41 6.44 -2.56
N PRO A 116 27.97 7.50 -3.17
CA PRO A 116 29.39 7.61 -3.42
C PRO A 116 30.20 7.58 -2.13
N LYS A 117 31.40 7.02 -2.21
CA LYS A 117 32.32 6.98 -1.07
C LYS A 117 32.69 8.40 -0.64
N GLY A 118 32.42 8.71 0.63
CA GLY A 118 32.71 10.01 1.23
C GLY A 118 31.64 11.08 0.96
N ALA A 119 30.53 10.74 0.30
CA ALA A 119 29.36 11.60 0.23
C ALA A 119 28.48 11.41 1.46
N ASP A 120 27.79 12.47 1.86
CA ASP A 120 26.88 12.46 3.02
C ASP A 120 25.54 11.77 2.71
N ALA A 121 25.18 11.65 1.42
CA ALA A 121 23.93 11.08 0.96
C ALA A 121 24.07 10.44 -0.44
N THR A 122 23.00 9.80 -0.91
CA THR A 122 22.95 9.29 -2.28
C THR A 122 22.94 10.40 -3.32
N GLU A 123 23.32 10.06 -4.54
CA GLU A 123 23.21 10.93 -5.71
C GLU A 123 21.75 11.32 -6.01
N GLY A 124 21.56 12.49 -6.64
CA GLY A 124 20.25 13.00 -7.06
C GLY A 124 19.90 14.34 -6.41
N ASP A 125 19.00 15.09 -7.05
CA ASP A 125 18.48 16.37 -6.53
C ASP A 125 17.65 16.18 -5.26
N PHE A 126 17.02 15.02 -5.15
CA PHE A 126 16.36 14.56 -3.94
C PHE A 126 17.07 13.26 -3.54
N PRO A 127 17.81 13.22 -2.43
CA PRO A 127 18.52 12.01 -2.04
C PRO A 127 17.56 10.95 -1.49
N PHE A 128 17.89 9.69 -1.76
CA PHE A 128 17.31 8.55 -1.09
C PHE A 128 17.94 8.42 0.30
N MET A 129 17.12 8.58 1.33
CA MET A 129 17.54 8.45 2.71
C MET A 129 17.42 6.98 3.10
N ALA A 130 18.55 6.28 3.21
CA ALA A 130 18.57 4.89 3.66
C ALA A 130 17.94 4.75 5.05
N GLU A 131 17.30 3.60 5.30
CA GLU A 131 16.66 3.29 6.57
C GLU A 131 17.64 3.38 7.75
N GLU A 132 17.12 3.71 8.95
CA GLU A 132 17.94 3.75 10.15
C GLU A 132 18.69 2.42 10.38
N GLY A 133 20.00 2.51 10.59
CA GLY A 133 20.87 1.35 10.77
C GLY A 133 21.43 0.76 9.46
N ILE A 134 21.02 1.26 8.28
CA ILE A 134 21.67 0.94 7.00
C ILE A 134 22.71 2.02 6.70
N ASP A 135 23.99 1.70 6.91
CA ASP A 135 25.09 2.55 6.49
C ASP A 135 25.37 2.45 4.98
N ARG A 136 26.30 3.28 4.49
CA ARG A 136 26.69 3.28 3.07
C ARG A 136 27.13 1.90 2.57
N ASP A 137 27.96 1.19 3.33
CA ASP A 137 28.54 -0.06 2.86
C ASP A 137 27.46 -1.16 2.80
N ALA A 138 26.55 -1.20 3.77
CA ALA A 138 25.38 -2.06 3.76
C ALA A 138 24.41 -1.72 2.61
N TYR A 139 24.10 -0.43 2.42
CA TYR A 139 23.26 0.05 1.33
C TYR A 139 23.81 -0.36 -0.05
N GLU A 140 25.10 -0.11 -0.29
CA GLU A 140 25.76 -0.47 -1.54
C GLU A 140 25.88 -1.99 -1.72
N ALA A 141 25.93 -2.78 -0.64
CA ALA A 141 25.85 -4.24 -0.71
C ALA A 141 24.45 -4.71 -1.13
N ILE A 142 23.39 -4.14 -0.54
CA ILE A 142 21.99 -4.41 -0.92
C ILE A 142 21.77 -4.09 -2.41
N ARG A 143 22.23 -2.92 -2.86
CA ARG A 143 22.17 -2.54 -4.27
C ARG A 143 22.84 -3.53 -5.21
N LYS A 144 24.03 -4.01 -4.84
CA LYS A 144 24.79 -4.98 -5.65
C LYS A 144 24.20 -6.37 -5.64
N ALA A 145 23.52 -6.76 -4.57
CA ALA A 145 22.77 -8.01 -4.50
C ALA A 145 21.59 -8.04 -5.49
N ASP A 146 21.14 -6.87 -5.94
CA ASP A 146 20.15 -6.71 -6.99
C ASP A 146 18.83 -7.45 -6.73
N GLY A 147 18.42 -7.46 -5.45
CA GLY A 147 17.15 -8.05 -5.03
C GLY A 147 15.93 -7.29 -5.59
N PRO A 148 14.73 -7.90 -5.51
CA PRO A 148 13.48 -7.22 -5.83
C PRO A 148 13.24 -6.07 -4.85
N VAL A 149 12.70 -4.97 -5.36
CA VAL A 149 12.30 -3.78 -4.59
C VAL A 149 10.82 -3.49 -4.83
N PHE A 150 10.15 -3.01 -3.79
CA PHE A 150 8.78 -2.51 -3.84
C PHE A 150 8.75 -1.11 -3.23
N CYS A 151 8.56 -0.10 -4.07
CA CYS A 151 8.38 1.28 -3.64
C CYS A 151 6.96 1.77 -3.89
N TYR A 152 6.43 2.56 -2.96
CA TYR A 152 5.12 3.20 -3.05
C TYR A 152 5.16 4.58 -2.40
N VAL A 153 4.36 5.50 -2.94
CA VAL A 153 4.21 6.86 -2.41
C VAL A 153 3.56 6.80 -1.02
N GLN A 154 4.20 7.31 0.02
CA GLN A 154 3.69 7.26 1.40
C GLN A 154 3.28 8.65 1.93
N GLY A 155 3.18 9.63 1.04
CA GLY A 155 2.83 10.99 1.38
C GLY A 155 2.59 11.83 0.12
N MET A 156 2.50 13.15 0.30
CA MET A 156 2.42 14.07 -0.85
C MET A 156 3.76 14.22 -1.56
N GLU A 157 4.86 14.00 -0.84
CA GLU A 157 6.23 14.35 -1.27
C GLU A 157 7.25 13.26 -0.92
N SER A 158 6.79 12.03 -0.66
CA SER A 158 7.68 10.94 -0.25
C SER A 158 7.24 9.57 -0.76
N MET A 159 8.22 8.70 -0.99
CA MET A 159 8.06 7.31 -1.37
C MET A 159 8.90 6.43 -0.45
N SER A 160 8.27 5.40 0.12
CA SER A 160 8.95 4.33 0.84
C SER A 160 9.44 3.29 -0.16
N CYS A 161 10.59 2.68 0.10
CA CYS A 161 11.07 1.51 -0.63
C CYS A 161 11.37 0.36 0.33
N LEU A 162 10.82 -0.81 0.01
CA LEU A 162 11.01 -2.06 0.71
C LEU A 162 11.80 -3.04 -0.17
N GLY A 163 12.50 -3.99 0.44
CA GLY A 163 13.21 -5.03 -0.29
C GLY A 163 13.34 -6.31 0.53
N ILE A 164 13.69 -7.40 -0.16
CA ILE A 164 14.00 -8.68 0.49
C ILE A 164 15.49 -8.72 0.81
N VAL A 165 15.82 -8.68 2.10
CA VAL A 165 17.19 -8.76 2.61
C VAL A 165 17.29 -9.98 3.53
N ASP A 166 18.20 -10.89 3.22
CA ASP A 166 18.38 -12.16 3.94
C ASP A 166 17.08 -12.97 4.08
N GLY A 167 16.25 -12.95 3.03
CA GLY A 167 14.99 -13.68 2.98
C GLY A 167 13.82 -13.02 3.72
N VAL A 168 14.00 -11.81 4.25
CA VAL A 168 12.98 -11.09 5.02
C VAL A 168 12.69 -9.74 4.38
N LEU A 169 11.42 -9.33 4.38
CA LEU A 169 11.02 -8.00 3.95
C LEU A 169 11.57 -6.95 4.94
N ARG A 170 12.26 -5.94 4.40
CA ARG A 170 12.84 -4.85 5.18
C ARG A 170 12.57 -3.49 4.51
N PRO A 171 12.35 -2.43 5.31
CA PRO A 171 12.49 -1.07 4.78
C PRO A 171 13.93 -0.83 4.35
N LEU A 172 14.09 -0.25 3.16
CA LEU A 172 15.39 0.14 2.61
C LEU A 172 15.66 1.63 2.79
N GLY A 173 14.60 2.43 2.82
CA GLY A 173 14.67 3.87 3.00
C GLY A 173 13.54 4.62 2.31
N VAL A 174 13.68 5.94 2.28
CA VAL A 174 12.69 6.88 1.78
C VAL A 174 13.30 7.84 0.77
N GLN A 175 12.62 8.02 -0.35
CA GLN A 175 12.92 9.05 -1.33
C GLN A 175 11.98 10.24 -1.12
N MET A 176 12.52 11.45 -1.04
CA MET A 176 11.73 12.68 -1.07
C MET A 176 11.53 13.15 -2.52
N PHE A 177 10.45 13.90 -2.78
CA PHE A 177 10.16 14.56 -4.05
C PHE A 177 9.83 16.03 -3.83
N PRO A 178 9.88 16.89 -4.86
CA PRO A 178 9.40 18.27 -4.72
C PRO A 178 7.88 18.30 -4.55
N GLY A 179 7.42 19.20 -3.67
CA GLY A 179 6.02 19.58 -3.49
C GLY A 179 5.55 20.70 -4.40
#